data_AF-A0AAV6YFT6-F1
#
_entry.id   AF-A0AAV6YFT6-F1
#
_cell.length_a   1.000
_cell.length_b   1.000
_cell.length_c   1.000
_cell.angle_alpha   90.00
_cell.angle_beta   90.00
_cell.angle_gamma   90.00
#
_symmetry.space_group_name_H-M   'P 1'
#
loop_
_entity.id
_entity.type
_entity.pdbx_description
1 polymer ?
#
loop_
_entity_poly.entity_id
_entity_poly.type
_entity_poly.pdbx_seq_one_letter_code
_entity_poly.pdbx_strand_id
1 'polypeptide(L)'
;MICRCPPWCTKLLLYFKACWVFCTPVLLLFILFYIFMEMYNTPLRYGSYEYPRWGKALGVCMGTLCCIQIPIWAGVAIFQQPGTLTDRFKNSLRPLTTWRTSSGQRDASNEIIDVPYTVNLTNQDFTDLTWQNGGTSEA
;
A
#
# COMPACT_ATOMS: atom_id res chain seq x y z
N MET A 1 -5.32 -15.84 24.20
CA MET A 1 -5.56 -14.70 25.12
C MET A 1 -5.84 -13.46 24.30
N ILE A 2 -7.11 -13.09 24.14
CA ILE A 2 -7.54 -11.96 23.32
C ILE A 2 -7.22 -10.68 24.09
N CYS A 3 -6.23 -9.92 23.61
CA CYS A 3 -5.97 -8.56 24.05
C CYS A 3 -7.23 -7.72 23.82
N ARG A 4 -7.97 -7.44 24.89
CA ARG A 4 -9.00 -6.40 24.92
C ARG A 4 -8.34 -5.07 24.60
N CYS A 5 -8.54 -4.58 23.37
CA CYS A 5 -8.14 -3.23 23.00
C CYS A 5 -8.76 -2.25 24.01
N PRO A 6 -7.96 -1.44 24.71
CA PRO A 6 -8.48 -0.49 25.69
C PRO A 6 -9.44 0.49 24.99
N PRO A 7 -10.56 0.88 25.63
CA PRO A 7 -11.62 1.70 25.01
C PRO A 7 -11.13 3.09 24.55
N TRP A 8 -9.98 3.54 25.04
CA TRP A 8 -9.31 4.77 24.60
C TRP A 8 -8.69 4.68 23.20
N CYS A 9 -8.30 3.48 22.74
CA CYS A 9 -7.66 3.28 21.44
C CYS A 9 -8.63 3.55 20.28
N THR A 10 -9.90 3.14 20.41
CA THR A 10 -10.93 3.35 19.39
C THR A 10 -11.25 4.82 19.17
N LYS A 11 -11.22 5.65 20.23
CA LYS A 11 -11.44 7.10 20.08
C LYS A 11 -10.29 7.75 19.32
N LEU A 12 -9.04 7.42 19.65
CA LEU A 12 -7.86 7.88 18.91
C LEU A 12 -7.87 7.48 17.44
N LEU A 13 -8.28 6.25 17.11
CA LEU A 13 -8.40 5.79 15.73
C LEU A 13 -9.45 6.56 14.93
N LEU A 14 -10.57 6.96 15.55
CA LEU A 14 -11.57 7.81 14.89
C LEU A 14 -11.04 9.22 14.62
N TYR A 15 -10.35 9.84 15.58
CA TYR A 15 -9.70 11.14 15.37
C TYR A 15 -8.64 11.09 14.27
N PHE A 16 -7.80 10.04 14.27
CA PHE A 16 -6.78 9.85 13.25
C PHE A 16 -7.38 9.60 11.87
N LYS A 17 -8.46 8.80 11.79
CA LYS A 17 -9.18 8.56 10.55
C LYS A 17 -9.85 9.83 10.02
N ALA A 18 -10.45 10.65 10.88
CA ALA A 18 -11.00 11.94 10.50
C ALA A 18 -9.90 12.91 10.03
N CYS A 19 -8.76 12.95 10.71
CA CYS A 19 -7.60 13.74 10.32
C CYS A 19 -7.08 13.34 8.93
N TRP A 20 -6.96 12.04 8.66
CA TRP A 20 -6.49 11.56 7.35
C TRP A 20 -7.49 11.77 6.22
N VAL A 21 -8.79 11.65 6.50
CA VAL A 21 -9.82 11.79 5.46
C VAL A 21 -10.15 13.26 5.18
N PHE A 22 -10.00 14.15 6.16
CA PHE A 22 -10.38 15.56 6.01
C PHE A 22 -9.19 16.52 6.08
N CYS A 23 -8.38 16.46 7.14
CA CYS A 23 -7.27 17.41 7.32
C CYS A 23 -6.22 17.24 6.23
N THR A 24 -5.83 16.01 5.90
CA THR A 24 -4.83 15.75 4.86
C THR A 24 -5.23 16.32 3.50
N PRO A 25 -6.40 15.99 2.90
CA PRO A 25 -6.75 16.55 1.60
C PRO A 25 -6.98 18.05 1.64
N VAL A 26 -7.55 18.60 2.71
CA VAL A 26 -7.77 20.06 2.83
C VAL A 26 -6.45 20.82 2.91
N LEU A 27 -5.51 20.36 3.74
CA LEU A 27 -4.20 20.98 3.88
C LEU A 27 -3.41 20.90 2.55
N LEU A 28 -3.47 19.75 1.89
CA LEU A 28 -2.77 19.52 0.62
C LEU A 28 -3.36 20.40 -0.49
N LEU A 29 -4.68 20.57 -0.54
CA LEU A 29 -5.33 21.48 -1.48
C LEU A 29 -5.03 22.95 -1.16
N PHE A 30 -5.01 23.32 0.12
CA PHE A 30 -4.67 24.67 0.57
C PHE A 30 -3.24 25.07 0.17
N ILE A 31 -2.25 24.21 0.47
CA ILE A 31 -0.86 24.52 0.14
C ILE A 31 -0.64 24.54 -1.38
N LEU A 32 -1.31 23.65 -2.13
CA LEU A 32 -1.25 23.65 -3.59
C LEU A 32 -1.79 24.98 -4.15
N PHE A 33 -2.96 25.42 -3.70
CA PHE A 33 -3.56 26.67 -4.13
C PHE A 33 -2.71 27.88 -3.77
N TYR A 34 -2.17 27.89 -2.55
CA TYR A 34 -1.25 28.94 -2.09
C TYR A 34 -0.02 29.04 -2.99
N ILE A 35 0.62 27.92 -3.33
CA ILE A 35 1.77 27.88 -4.23
C ILE A 35 1.40 28.41 -5.62
N PHE A 36 0.26 28.02 -6.19
CA PHE A 36 -0.19 28.55 -7.49
C PHE A 36 -0.46 30.06 -7.45
N MET A 37 -1.10 30.54 -6.39
CA MET A 37 -1.34 31.98 -6.18
C MET A 37 -0.04 32.76 -6.05
N GLU A 38 0.92 32.27 -5.28
CA GLU A 38 2.23 32.89 -5.13
C GLU A 38 3.02 32.87 -6.45
N MET A 39 2.95 31.75 -7.19
CA MET A 39 3.59 31.63 -8.50
C MET A 39 3.03 32.62 -9.53
N TYR A 40 1.73 32.95 -9.48
CA TYR A 40 1.09 33.92 -10.36
C TYR A 40 1.40 35.37 -9.97
N ASN A 41 1.30 35.70 -8.68
CA ASN A 41 1.44 37.09 -8.21
C ASN A 41 2.91 37.55 -8.12
N THR A 42 3.84 36.66 -7.77
CA THR A 42 5.24 37.05 -7.54
C THR A 42 6.13 36.47 -8.64
N PRO A 43 6.79 37.30 -9.48
CA PRO A 43 7.87 36.81 -10.35
C PRO A 43 8.98 36.22 -9.47
N LEU A 44 9.40 34.99 -9.77
CA LEU A 44 10.54 34.38 -9.07
C LEU A 44 11.76 35.26 -9.38
N ARG A 45 12.27 35.97 -8.38
CA ARG A 45 13.48 36.79 -8.55
C ARG A 45 14.55 36.25 -7.62
N TYR A 46 15.74 36.09 -8.17
CA TYR A 46 16.93 35.73 -7.39
C TYR A 46 17.88 36.93 -7.46
N GLY A 47 17.93 37.73 -6.39
CA GLY A 47 18.64 39.01 -6.40
C GLY A 47 18.04 39.97 -7.44
N SER A 48 18.87 40.42 -8.39
CA SER A 48 18.47 41.27 -9.52
C SER A 48 17.98 40.49 -10.74
N TYR A 49 18.11 39.15 -10.76
CA TYR A 49 17.74 38.33 -11.90
C TYR A 49 16.28 37.86 -11.81
N GLU A 50 15.49 38.17 -12.84
CA GLU A 50 14.10 37.73 -12.95
C GLU A 50 14.03 36.42 -13.73
N TYR A 51 13.47 35.37 -13.10
CA TYR A 51 13.31 34.10 -13.79
C TYR A 51 12.31 34.24 -14.94
N PRO A 52 12.66 33.72 -16.13
CA PRO A 52 11.79 33.80 -17.28
C PRO A 52 10.55 32.92 -17.09
N ARG A 53 9.44 33.34 -17.70
CA ARG A 53 8.12 32.68 -17.55
C ARG A 53 8.10 31.22 -17.99
N TRP A 54 8.97 30.83 -18.92
CA TRP A 54 9.10 29.44 -19.35
C TRP A 54 9.57 28.51 -18.23
N GLY A 55 10.41 28.99 -17.31
CA GLY A 55 10.88 28.20 -16.17
C GLY A 55 9.73 27.84 -15.22
N LYS A 56 8.81 28.77 -14.99
CA LYS A 56 7.58 28.53 -14.22
C LYS A 56 6.69 27.51 -14.92
N ALA A 57 6.51 27.63 -16.24
CA ALA A 57 5.71 26.70 -17.02
C ALA A 57 6.28 25.27 -16.95
N LEU A 58 7.60 25.09 -17.07
CA LEU A 58 8.24 23.77 -16.95
C LEU A 58 8.00 23.12 -15.59
N GLY A 59 8.04 23.88 -14.49
CA GLY A 59 7.74 23.35 -13.15
C GLY A 59 6.31 22.83 -13.04
N VAL A 60 5.33 23.59 -13.56
CA VAL A 60 3.92 23.16 -13.59
C VAL A 60 3.73 21.96 -14.51
N CYS A 61 4.37 21.94 -15.69
CA CYS A 61 4.33 20.81 -16.61
C CYS A 61 4.88 19.54 -15.95
N MET A 62 6.01 19.62 -15.25
CA MET A 62 6.59 18.46 -14.56
C MET A 62 5.66 17.92 -13.47
N GLY A 63 5.10 18.81 -12.62
CA GLY A 63 4.15 18.40 -11.59
C GLY A 63 2.87 17.78 -12.15
N THR A 64 2.29 18.38 -13.19
CA THR A 64 1.08 17.86 -13.84
C THR A 64 1.31 16.53 -14.54
N LEU A 65 2.48 16.32 -15.17
CA LEU A 65 2.86 15.04 -15.76
C LEU A 65 2.97 13.92 -14.71
N CYS A 66 3.51 14.20 -13.52
CA CYS A 66 3.51 13.23 -12.43
C CYS A 66 2.08 12.89 -11.97
N CYS A 67 1.22 13.90 -11.84
CA CYS A 67 -0.17 13.69 -11.41
C CYS A 67 -1.01 12.94 -12.45
N ILE A 68 -0.83 13.20 -13.75
CA ILE A 68 -1.61 12.57 -14.82
C ILE A 68 -1.24 11.10 -15.04
N GLN A 69 -0.05 10.68 -14.62
CA GLN A 69 0.37 9.28 -14.71
C GLN A 69 -0.56 8.34 -13.92
N ILE A 70 -1.07 8.80 -12.78
CA ILE A 70 -1.98 8.03 -11.91
C ILE A 70 -3.30 7.67 -12.63
N PRO A 71 -4.08 8.62 -13.19
CA PRO A 71 -5.29 8.29 -13.93
C PRO A 71 -5.02 7.54 -15.24
N ILE A 72 -3.87 7.75 -15.89
CA ILE A 72 -3.49 6.96 -17.09
C ILE A 72 -3.40 5.48 -16.75
N TRP A 73 -2.64 5.11 -15.71
CA TRP A 73 -2.53 3.71 -15.29
C TRP A 73 -3.86 3.15 -14.78
N ALA A 74 -4.65 3.96 -14.08
CA ALA A 74 -5.99 3.57 -13.66
C ALA A 74 -6.90 3.27 -14.87
N GLY A 75 -6.85 4.10 -15.91
CA GLY A 75 -7.57 3.89 -17.16
C GLY A 75 -7.11 2.61 -17.86
N VAL A 76 -5.81 2.40 -18.02
CA VAL A 76 -5.25 1.18 -18.62
C VAL A 76 -5.71 -0.08 -17.87
N ALA A 77 -5.71 -0.05 -16.54
CA ALA A 77 -6.21 -1.17 -15.72
C ALA A 77 -7.70 -1.45 -15.97
N ILE A 78 -8.53 -0.40 -16.09
CA ILE A 78 -9.96 -0.54 -16.40
C ILE A 78 -10.17 -1.09 -17.82
N PHE A 79 -9.43 -0.62 -18.82
CA PHE A 79 -9.58 -1.07 -20.20
C PHE A 79 -9.16 -2.53 -20.40
N GLN A 80 -8.16 -3.01 -19.65
CA GLN A 80 -7.68 -4.40 -19.75
C GLN A 80 -8.65 -5.45 -19.16
N GLN A 81 -9.53 -5.11 -18.20
CA GLN A 81 -10.45 -6.08 -17.60
C GLN A 81 -11.70 -6.30 -18.46
N PRO A 82 -12.04 -7.48 -19.00
CA PRO A 82 -13.28 -7.67 -19.76
C PRO A 82 -14.55 -7.46 -18.89
N GLY A 83 -15.58 -6.77 -19.40
CA GLY A 83 -16.86 -6.52 -18.68
C GLY A 83 -17.50 -5.14 -18.89
N THR A 84 -18.56 -4.82 -18.12
CA THR A 84 -19.26 -3.52 -18.09
C THR A 84 -18.45 -2.46 -17.32
N LEU A 85 -18.42 -1.20 -17.78
CA LEU A 85 -17.60 -0.12 -17.19
C LEU A 85 -17.77 0.04 -15.67
N THR A 86 -19.00 -0.11 -15.16
CA THR A 86 -19.32 0.01 -13.73
C THR A 86 -18.74 -1.14 -12.90
N ASP A 87 -18.75 -2.36 -13.44
CA ASP A 87 -18.20 -3.54 -12.75
C ASP A 87 -16.68 -3.54 -12.81
N ARG A 88 -16.08 -3.09 -13.92
CA ARG A 88 -14.63 -2.91 -14.05
C ARG A 88 -14.09 -1.88 -13.04
N PHE A 89 -14.77 -0.75 -12.86
CA PHE A 89 -14.40 0.26 -11.88
C PHE A 89 -14.52 -0.26 -10.44
N LYS A 90 -15.63 -0.94 -10.13
CA LYS A 90 -15.82 -1.58 -8.81
C LYS A 90 -14.77 -2.66 -8.54
N ASN A 91 -14.38 -3.45 -9.53
CA ASN A 91 -13.33 -4.46 -9.39
C ASN A 91 -11.92 -3.86 -9.29
N SER A 92 -11.64 -2.77 -10.00
CA SER A 92 -10.33 -2.09 -9.95
C SER A 92 -10.06 -1.41 -8.61
N LEU A 93 -11.12 -0.99 -7.89
CA LEU A 93 -11.03 -0.44 -6.55
C LEU A 93 -10.96 -1.51 -5.44
N ARG A 94 -11.11 -2.80 -5.78
CA ARG A 94 -10.95 -3.88 -4.79
C ARG A 94 -9.47 -4.10 -4.51
N PRO A 95 -9.06 -4.10 -3.23
CA PRO A 95 -7.69 -4.42 -2.89
C PRO A 95 -7.39 -5.89 -3.23
N LEU A 96 -6.24 -6.14 -3.85
CA LEU A 96 -5.74 -7.49 -4.20
C LEU A 96 -5.74 -8.39 -2.96
N THR A 97 -6.57 -9.42 -2.90
CA THR A 97 -6.79 -10.29 -1.73
C THR A 97 -5.52 -10.85 -1.07
N THR A 98 -4.41 -10.92 -1.81
CA THR A 98 -3.08 -11.30 -1.34
C THR A 98 -2.53 -10.40 -0.22
N TRP A 99 -2.92 -9.12 -0.19
CA TRP A 99 -2.47 -8.17 0.86
C TRP A 99 -2.96 -8.56 2.25
N ARG A 100 -4.14 -9.21 2.33
CA ARG A 100 -4.76 -9.62 3.59
C ARG A 100 -4.22 -10.97 4.07
N THR A 101 -3.74 -11.82 3.15
CA THR A 101 -3.20 -13.14 3.50
C THR A 101 -1.72 -13.09 3.87
N SER A 102 -0.98 -12.01 3.58
CA SER A 102 0.43 -11.88 3.99
C SER A 102 0.67 -11.84 5.51
N SER A 103 -0.35 -11.57 6.34
CA SER A 103 -0.23 -11.69 7.80
C SER A 103 -0.44 -13.12 8.32
N GLY A 104 -0.79 -14.08 7.46
CA GLY A 104 -0.96 -15.49 7.81
C GLY A 104 -0.41 -16.49 6.78
N GLN A 105 0.26 -16.01 5.74
CA GLN A 105 0.79 -16.82 4.64
C GLN A 105 2.18 -16.32 4.26
N ARG A 106 3.05 -16.17 5.26
CA ARG A 106 4.43 -16.55 5.09
C ARG A 106 4.45 -18.07 5.29
N ASP A 107 4.77 -18.79 4.23
CA ASP A 107 5.26 -20.17 4.28
C ASP A 107 4.24 -21.29 4.57
N ALA A 108 3.11 -21.30 3.86
CA ALA A 108 2.26 -22.51 3.73
C ALA A 108 1.97 -22.86 2.26
N SER A 109 2.77 -22.34 1.31
CA SER A 109 2.97 -23.13 0.10
C SER A 109 3.96 -24.19 0.51
N ASN A 110 3.45 -25.40 0.73
CA ASN A 110 4.25 -26.61 0.76
C ASN A 110 5.20 -26.56 -0.44
N GLU A 111 6.46 -26.20 -0.21
CA GLU A 111 7.53 -26.49 -1.14
C GLU A 111 7.78 -27.99 -1.01
N ILE A 112 6.85 -28.77 -1.59
CA ILE A 112 7.14 -30.13 -2.02
C ILE A 112 8.09 -29.93 -3.18
N ILE A 113 9.38 -29.88 -2.87
CA ILE A 113 10.43 -30.03 -3.86
C ILE A 113 10.30 -31.50 -4.30
N ASP A 114 9.63 -31.76 -5.41
CA ASP A 114 9.59 -33.08 -6.05
C ASP A 114 11.02 -33.42 -6.55
N VAL A 115 11.87 -33.86 -5.64
CA VAL A 115 13.16 -34.50 -5.95
C VAL A 115 12.87 -36.00 -6.06
N PRO A 116 13.30 -36.68 -7.15
CA PRO A 116 12.76 -38.00 -7.53
C PRO A 116 13.12 -39.20 -6.63
N TYR A 117 13.52 -39.00 -5.36
CA TYR A 117 13.75 -40.11 -4.42
C TYR A 117 13.77 -39.74 -2.92
N THR A 118 13.25 -38.59 -2.47
CA THR A 118 13.31 -38.27 -1.02
C THR A 118 11.98 -38.60 -0.34
N VAL A 119 12.04 -39.42 0.71
CA VAL A 119 10.92 -39.69 1.62
C VAL A 119 10.33 -38.36 2.07
N ASN A 120 9.01 -38.16 1.92
CA ASN A 120 8.31 -36.94 2.29
C ASN A 120 8.32 -36.77 3.82
N LEU A 121 9.43 -36.29 4.36
CA LEU A 121 9.59 -35.99 5.78
C LEU A 121 8.80 -34.73 6.09
N THR A 122 7.68 -34.90 6.79
CA THR A 122 6.92 -33.77 7.32
C THR A 122 7.45 -33.42 8.71
N ASN A 123 7.18 -32.20 9.18
CA ASN A 123 7.59 -31.80 10.55
C ASN A 123 6.99 -32.72 11.64
N GLN A 124 5.93 -33.47 11.31
CA GLN A 124 5.26 -34.41 12.20
C GLN A 124 6.13 -35.64 12.53
N ASP A 125 6.93 -36.13 11.57
CA ASP A 125 7.78 -37.31 11.74
C ASP A 125 8.91 -37.07 12.78
N PHE A 126 9.39 -35.83 12.86
CA PHE A 126 10.40 -35.45 13.86
C PHE A 126 9.82 -35.43 15.28
N THR A 127 8.58 -34.97 15.43
CA THR A 127 7.91 -34.96 16.73
C THR A 127 7.61 -36.37 17.26
N ASP A 128 7.23 -37.30 16.39
CA ASP A 128 6.96 -38.68 16.81
C ASP A 128 8.23 -39.41 17.29
N LEU A 129 9.38 -39.16 16.65
CA LEU A 129 10.67 -39.67 17.12
C LEU A 129 11.05 -39.12 18.50
N THR A 130 10.72 -37.85 18.80
CA THR A 130 10.99 -37.28 20.14
C THR A 130 10.09 -37.88 21.23
N TRP A 131 8.84 -38.21 20.92
CA TRP A 131 7.95 -38.90 21.85
C TRP A 131 8.38 -40.35 22.10
N GLN A 132 8.84 -41.06 21.07
CA GLN A 132 9.35 -42.43 21.19
C GLN A 132 10.61 -42.50 22.07
N ASN A 133 11.50 -41.50 21.99
CA ASN A 133 12.77 -41.50 22.71
C ASN A 133 12.65 -41.00 24.16
N GLY A 134 11.62 -40.20 24.46
CA GLY A 134 11.32 -39.69 25.81
C GLY A 134 10.61 -40.70 26.73
N GLY A 135 9.95 -41.72 26.17
CA GLY A 135 9.21 -42.73 26.93
C GLY A 135 10.06 -43.85 27.57
N THR A 136 11.36 -43.89 27.31
CA THR A 136 12.27 -44.97 27.76
C THR A 136 13.12 -44.62 28.99
N SER A 137 12.82 -43.53 29.71
CA SER A 137 13.65 -43.06 30.84
C SER A 137 12.95 -43.02 32.20
N GLU A 138 11.92 -43.83 32.42
CA GLU A 138 11.36 -44.09 33.76
C GLU A 138 11.26 -45.60 33.98
N ALA A 139 12.41 -46.20 34.33
CA ALA A 139 12.53 -47.49 35.00
C ALA A 139 13.58 -47.37 36.11
#